data_AF-A0A2N7Q0H1-F1
#
_entry.id   AF-A0A2N7Q0H1-F1
#
_cell.length_a   1.000
_cell.length_b   1.000
_cell.length_c   1.000
_cell.angle_alpha   90.00
_cell.angle_beta   90.00
_cell.angle_gamma   90.00
#
_symmetry.space_group_name_H-M   'P 1'
#
loop_
_entity.id
_entity.type
_entity.pdbx_description
1 polymer ?
#
loop_
_entity_poly.entity_id
_entity_poly.type
_entity_poly.pdbx_seq_one_letter_code
_entity_poly.pdbx_strand_id
1 'polypeptide(L)' 'MIVAANDLKKKGVKLIDELIKKNNEIIISVRGKQKYVIVDVERYEKLKDSEIELAYLETMKDFKEKRYHTDIEVHIKNIS' A
#
# COMPACT_ATOMS: atom_id res chain seq x y z
N MET A 1 16.08 0.33 2.63
CA MET A 1 17.17 1.25 3.08
C MET A 1 16.57 2.56 3.55
N ILE A 2 17.11 3.23 4.58
CA ILE A 2 16.61 4.54 5.05
C ILE A 2 17.49 5.67 4.50
N VAL A 3 16.87 6.68 3.91
CA VAL A 3 17.52 7.86 3.32
C VAL A 3 16.92 9.11 3.95
N ALA A 4 17.76 10.07 4.34
CA ALA A 4 17.25 11.35 4.82
C ALA A 4 16.68 12.17 3.66
N ALA A 5 15.57 12.87 3.88
CA ALA A 5 14.95 13.72 2.86
C ALA A 5 15.90 14.80 2.30
N ASN A 6 16.91 15.21 3.07
CA ASN A 6 17.95 16.13 2.60
C ASN A 6 18.88 15.50 1.56
N ASP A 7 19.18 14.20 1.66
CA ASP A 7 20.02 13.50 0.67
C ASP A 7 19.28 13.36 -0.64
N LEU A 8 17.98 13.07 -0.57
CA LEU A 8 17.10 13.02 -1.74
C LEU A 8 17.04 14.38 -2.46
N LYS A 9 16.94 15.49 -1.70
CA LYS A 9 16.97 16.85 -2.28
C LYS A 9 18.27 17.17 -3.00
N LYS A 10 19.41 16.68 -2.51
CA LYS A 10 20.73 16.97 -3.08
C LYS A 10 21.04 16.12 -4.32
N LYS A 11 20.68 14.84 -4.28
CA LYS A 11 21.07 13.87 -5.32
C LYS A 11 19.97 13.59 -6.35
N GLY A 12 18.73 13.99 -6.06
CA GLY A 12 17.59 13.85 -6.96
C GLY A 12 17.27 12.39 -7.29
N VAL A 13 16.66 12.19 -8.47
CA VAL A 13 16.16 10.88 -8.92
C VAL A 13 17.28 9.85 -9.08
N LYS A 14 18.52 10.26 -9.39
CA LYS A 14 19.66 9.34 -9.53
C LYS A 14 19.89 8.50 -8.27
N LEU A 15 19.71 9.09 -7.09
CA LEU A 15 19.80 8.36 -5.82
C LEU A 15 18.72 7.28 -5.71
N ILE A 16 17.52 7.56 -6.20
CA ILE A 16 16.43 6.58 -6.21
C ILE A 16 16.81 5.42 -7.13
N ASP A 17 17.25 5.70 -8.35
CA ASP A 17 17.61 4.68 -9.35
C ASP A 17 18.73 3.74 -8.86
N GLU A 18 19.73 4.28 -8.16
CA GLU A 18 20.84 3.50 -7.60
C GLU A 18 20.39 2.59 -6.45
N LEU A 19 19.48 3.08 -5.61
CA LEU A 19 19.03 2.39 -4.42
C LEU A 19 17.92 1.37 -4.71
N ILE A 20 16.98 1.70 -5.59
CA ILE A 20 15.85 0.83 -5.95
C ILE A 20 16.34 -0.45 -6.66
N LYS A 21 17.45 -0.36 -7.41
CA LYS A 21 18.08 -1.54 -8.04
C LYS A 21 18.67 -2.53 -7.04
N LYS A 22 19.03 -2.06 -5.84
CA LYS A 22 19.65 -2.86 -4.78
C LYS A 22 18.66 -3.24 -3.67
N ASN A 23 17.53 -2.54 -3.60
CA ASN A 23 16.57 -2.64 -2.52
C ASN A 23 15.14 -2.58 -3.09
N ASN A 24 14.28 -3.49 -2.65
CA ASN A 24 12.87 -3.50 -3.06
C ASN A 24 12.07 -2.27 -2.60
N GLU A 25 12.58 -1.53 -1.61
CA GLU A 25 11.98 -0.30 -1.10
C GLU A 25 13.01 0.64 -0.47
N ILE A 26 12.70 1.93 -0.51
CA ILE A 26 13.49 3.01 0.09
C ILE A 26 12.59 3.78 1.05
N ILE A 27 13.00 3.87 2.32
CA ILE A 27 12.29 4.65 3.34
C ILE A 27 12.92 6.04 3.39
N ILE A 28 12.09 7.08 3.23
CA ILE A 28 12.51 8.48 3.39
C ILE A 28 12.20 8.93 4.82
N SER A 29 13.25 9.38 5.51
CA SER A 29 13.12 9.97 6.84
C SER A 29 13.14 11.50 6.79
N VAL A 30 12.28 12.11 7.60
CA VAL A 30 12.19 13.57 7.79
C VAL A 30 12.37 13.87 9.27
N ARG A 31 13.40 14.65 9.62
CA ARG A 31 13.74 15.00 11.03
C ARG A 31 13.86 13.74 11.91
N GLY A 32 14.51 12.70 11.40
CA GLY A 32 14.73 11.43 12.12
C GLY A 32 13.54 10.46 12.15
N LYS A 33 12.37 10.85 11.63
CA LYS A 33 11.19 9.97 11.56
C LYS A 33 11.00 9.42 10.16
N GLN A 34 10.79 8.11 10.05
CA GLN A 34 10.38 7.47 8.80
C GLN A 34 9.00 8.03 8.40
N LYS A 35 8.89 8.61 7.20
CA LYS A 35 7.69 9.35 6.80
C LYS A 35 7.10 8.89 5.47
N TYR A 36 7.96 8.48 4.53
CA TYR A 36 7.52 8.02 3.21
C TYR A 36 8.27 6.75 2.83
N VAL A 37 7.68 5.97 1.92
CA VAL A 37 8.32 4.83 1.27
C VAL A 37 8.25 5.03 -0.24
N ILE A 38 9.30 4.64 -0.94
CA ILE A 38 9.38 4.61 -2.40
C ILE A 38 9.57 3.16 -2.80
N VAL A 39 8.72 2.70 -3.72
CA VAL A 39 8.79 1.40 -4.40
C VAL A 39 8.76 1.65 -5.90
N ASP A 40 9.32 0.74 -6.70
CA ASP A 40 9.15 0.79 -8.14
C ASP A 40 7.69 0.49 -8.55
N VAL A 41 7.33 0.87 -9.77
CA VAL A 41 5.96 0.75 -10.27
C VAL A 41 5.51 -0.70 -10.36
N GLU A 42 6.39 -1.63 -10.76
CA GLU A 42 6.04 -3.05 -10.86
C GLU A 42 5.70 -3.63 -9.49
N ARG A 43 6.49 -3.26 -8.47
CA ARG A 43 6.24 -3.64 -7.08
C ARG A 43 4.97 -3.01 -6.53
N TYR A 44 4.72 -1.74 -6.84
CA TYR A 44 3.49 -1.05 -6.44
C TYR A 44 2.25 -1.77 -7.00
N GLU A 45 2.25 -2.12 -8.29
CA GLU A 45 1.15 -2.85 -8.92
C GLU A 45 0.92 -4.21 -8.24
N LYS A 46 1.98 -4.97 -7.94
CA LYS A 46 1.85 -6.24 -7.19
C LYS A 46 1.24 -6.07 -5.80
N LEU A 47 1.58 -5.00 -5.10
CA LEU A 47 1.00 -4.71 -3.77
C LEU A 47 -0.50 -4.39 -3.89
N LYS A 48 -0.87 -3.57 -4.88
CA LYS A 48 -2.27 -3.24 -5.17
C LYS A 48 -3.08 -4.50 -5.51
N ASP A 49 -2.54 -5.39 -6.35
CA ASP A 49 -3.19 -6.65 -6.69
C ASP A 49 -3.37 -7.55 -5.45
N SER A 50 -2.38 -7.56 -4.55
CA SER A 50 -2.45 -8.30 -3.29
C SER A 50 -3.55 -7.78 -2.36
N GLU A 51 -3.76 -6.46 -2.30
CA GLU A 51 -4.85 -5.86 -1.51
C GLU A 51 -6.22 -6.25 -2.06
N ILE A 52 -6.36 -6.27 -3.39
CA ILE A 52 -7.60 -6.70 -4.06
C ILE A 52 -7.86 -8.19 -3.79
N GLU A 53 -6.84 -9.04 -3.90
CA GLU A 53 -6.96 -10.46 -3.62
C GLU A 53 -7.37 -10.72 -2.16
N LEU A 54 -6.81 -9.97 -1.20
CA LEU A 54 -7.21 -10.05 0.20
C LEU A 54 -8.69 -9.68 0.40
N ALA A 55 -9.15 -8.56 -0.17
CA ALA A 55 -10.54 -8.15 -0.09
C ALA A 55 -11.49 -9.18 -0.72
N TYR A 56 -11.07 -9.80 -1.82
CA TYR A 56 -11.80 -10.91 -2.44
C TYR A 56 -11.89 -12.13 -1.52
N LEU A 57 -10.79 -12.54 -0.91
CA LEU A 57 -10.75 -13.67 0.02
C LEU A 57 -11.64 -13.43 1.24
N GLU A 58 -11.63 -12.22 1.80
CA GLU A 58 -12.51 -11.81 2.90
C GLU A 58 -13.99 -11.88 2.48
N THR A 59 -14.33 -11.33 1.32
CA THR A 59 -15.70 -11.37 0.78
C THR A 59 -16.16 -12.81 0.55
N MET A 60 -15.30 -13.66 -0.01
CA MET A 60 -15.62 -15.07 -0.25
C MET A 60 -15.77 -15.85 1.06
N LYS A 61 -15.02 -15.49 2.10
CA LYS A 61 -15.17 -16.05 3.43
C LYS A 61 -16.52 -15.65 4.03
N ASP A 62 -16.89 -14.37 3.97
CA ASP A 62 -18.21 -13.89 4.40
C ASP A 62 -19.34 -14.60 3.66
N PHE A 63 -19.19 -14.79 2.34
CA PHE A 63 -20.16 -15.52 1.54
C PHE A 63 -20.32 -16.98 2.00
N LYS A 64 -19.20 -17.70 2.20
CA LYS A 64 -19.20 -19.10 2.70
C LYS A 64 -19.82 -19.22 4.08
N GLU A 65 -19.55 -18.26 4.95
CA GLU A 65 -20.06 -18.22 6.33
C GLU A 65 -21.45 -17.57 6.43
N LYS A 66 -22.09 -17.27 5.29
CA LYS A 66 -23.42 -16.64 5.18
C LYS A 66 -23.52 -15.32 5.95
N ARG A 67 -22.42 -14.59 6.07
CA ARG A 67 -22.35 -13.23 6.65
C ARG A 67 -22.68 -12.17 5.61
N TYR A 68 -23.87 -12.25 5.04
CA TYR A 68 -24.39 -11.21 4.15
C TYR A 68 -25.92 -11.17 4.27
N HIS A 69 -26.52 -10.06 3.87
CA HIS A 69 -27.97 -9.93 3.76
C HIS A 69 -28.33 -9.32 2.40
N THR A 70 -29.53 -9.63 1.91
CA THR A 70 -30.06 -9.06 0.66
C THR A 70 -31.18 -8.06 0.89
N ASP A 71 -31.54 -7.82 2.16
CA ASP A 71 -32.58 -6.88 2.54
C ASP A 71 -32.10 -5.43 2.38
N ILE A 72 -32.85 -4.65 1.61
CA ILE A 72 -32.53 -3.26 1.27
C ILE A 72 -32.76 -2.29 2.43
N GLU A 73 -33.77 -2.54 3.28
CA GLU A 73 -34.05 -1.68 4.44
C GLU A 73 -32.93 -1.81 5.47
N VAL A 74 -32.48 -3.05 5.70
CA VAL A 74 -31.31 -3.33 6.55
C VAL A 74 -30.06 -2.67 5.99
N HIS A 75 -29.87 -2.68 4.66
CA HIS A 75 -28.72 -2.04 4.02
C HIS A 75 -28.71 -0.53 4.26
N ILE A 76 -29.84 0.14 3.99
CA ILE A 76 -30.00 1.58 4.19
C ILE A 76 -29.71 1.97 5.63
N LYS A 77 -30.18 1.18 6.60
CA LYS A 77 -29.92 1.42 8.04
C LYS A 77 -28.44 1.26 8.42
N ASN A 78 -27.68 0.41 7.74
CA ASN A 78 -26.27 0.15 8.04
C ASN A 78 -25.31 1.19 7.44
N ILE A 79 -25.72 1.91 6.38
CA ILE A 79 -24.89 2.92 5.70
C ILE A 79 -25.29 4.37 6.04
N SER A 80 -26.46 4.58 6.67
CA SER A 80 -26.93 5.88 7.16
C SER A 80 -26.43 6.14 8.57
#